data_AF-A0A816BXW5-F1
#
_entry.id   AF-A0A816BXW5-F1
#
_cell.length_a   1.000
_cell.length_b   1.000
_cell.length_c   1.000
_cell.angle_alpha   90.00
_cell.angle_beta   90.00
_cell.angle_gamma   90.00
#
_symmetry.space_group_name_H-M   'P 1'
#
loop_
_entity.id
_entity.type
_entity.pdbx_description
1 polymer ?
#
loop_
_entity_poly.entity_id
_entity_poly.type
_entity_poly.pdbx_seq_one_letter_code
_entity_poly.pdbx_strand_id
1 'polypeptide(L)'
;MLYAMILIVFLSTSSISVSSLQCYSCKHFFVVNYLVTSDTVPSFSDCPLINATRCAIIVTWDLNNNDTVLLINNENVLSTKDTLEDSIAVMAYMERVPDQEIPIVAHYLQFVCMSSEKCNSELSLKKILHSLIIKDRFVQELTSLIQTVSPFVPQSAACRELNNFTIECPPTDLDACERCQILVDKWPSASVELCATCPRTTPNGNLIARSTIFVLNNRTQLDDHVQLDCQLKGCNSVDNINRIYKTSKITFDFGKFFNLSSNKIV
;
A
#
# COMPACT_ATOMS: atom_id res chain seq x y z
N MET A 1 21.89 -21.21 -55.82
CA MET A 1 22.25 -20.74 -54.45
C MET A 1 21.68 -19.34 -54.20
N LEU A 2 20.35 -19.18 -54.20
CA LEU A 2 19.69 -17.88 -53.93
C LEU A 2 18.33 -18.02 -53.21
N TYR A 3 18.12 -19.14 -52.51
CA TYR A 3 16.83 -19.43 -51.83
C TYR A 3 16.97 -19.73 -50.33
N ALA A 4 18.18 -19.63 -49.77
CA ALA A 4 18.43 -19.95 -48.35
C ALA A 4 18.56 -18.71 -47.43
N MET A 5 18.46 -17.48 -47.96
CA MET A 5 18.62 -16.25 -47.17
C MET A 5 17.32 -15.53 -46.79
N ILE A 6 16.15 -15.99 -47.24
CA ILE A 6 14.86 -15.32 -46.95
C ILE A 6 14.19 -15.86 -45.67
N LEU A 7 14.67 -16.97 -45.09
CA LEU A 7 14.01 -17.59 -43.93
C LEU A 7 14.48 -17.10 -42.56
N ILE A 8 15.52 -16.26 -42.47
CA ILE A 8 16.12 -15.84 -41.18
C ILE A 8 15.66 -14.44 -40.73
N VAL A 9 15.00 -13.66 -41.60
CA VAL A 9 14.53 -12.30 -41.24
C VAL A 9 13.13 -12.29 -40.59
N PHE A 10 12.40 -13.42 -40.60
CA PHE A 10 11.08 -13.51 -39.95
C PHE A 10 11.10 -13.98 -38.48
N LEU A 11 12.28 -14.19 -37.89
CA LEU A 11 12.40 -14.71 -36.51
C LEU A 11 12.89 -13.68 -35.47
N SER A 12 13.06 -12.41 -35.82
CA SER A 12 13.61 -11.39 -34.90
C SER A 12 12.67 -10.22 -34.57
N THR A 13 11.42 -10.24 -35.03
CA THR A 13 10.36 -9.41 -34.44
C THR A 13 9.41 -10.31 -33.67
N SER A 14 9.92 -10.97 -32.63
CA SER A 14 9.06 -11.29 -31.49
C SER A 14 8.61 -9.96 -30.91
N SER A 15 7.51 -9.42 -31.46
CA SER A 15 6.68 -8.48 -30.75
C SER A 15 6.51 -9.09 -29.38
N ILE A 16 7.07 -8.47 -28.35
CA ILE A 16 6.77 -8.82 -26.97
C ILE A 16 5.26 -8.71 -26.92
N SER A 17 4.59 -9.86 -27.02
CA SER A 17 3.15 -9.93 -26.96
C SER A 17 2.88 -9.63 -25.51
N VAL A 18 2.64 -8.36 -25.21
CA VAL A 18 2.14 -7.96 -23.91
C VAL A 18 0.82 -8.70 -23.81
N SER A 19 0.84 -9.81 -23.08
CA SER A 19 -0.32 -10.66 -22.92
C SER A 19 -1.40 -9.78 -22.31
N SER A 20 -2.45 -9.54 -23.09
CA SER A 20 -3.60 -8.80 -22.59
C SER A 20 -4.41 -9.74 -21.71
N LEU A 21 -4.66 -9.32 -20.47
CA LEU A 21 -5.47 -9.99 -19.46
C LEU A 21 -6.90 -9.46 -19.53
N GLN A 22 -7.89 -10.32 -19.29
CA GLN A 22 -9.25 -9.92 -18.97
C GLN A 22 -9.33 -9.54 -17.50
N CYS A 23 -9.62 -8.28 -17.21
CA CYS A 23 -9.82 -7.76 -15.86
C CYS A 23 -11.28 -7.34 -15.69
N TYR A 24 -11.84 -7.50 -14.48
CA TYR A 24 -13.06 -6.81 -14.12
C TYR A 24 -12.78 -5.30 -14.03
N SER A 25 -13.68 -4.47 -14.57
CA SER A 25 -13.54 -3.02 -14.55
C SER A 25 -14.86 -2.37 -14.20
N CYS A 26 -14.99 -1.88 -12.96
CA CYS A 26 -16.21 -1.26 -12.48
C CYS A 26 -16.15 0.27 -12.70
N LYS A 27 -17.23 0.86 -13.22
CA LYS A 27 -17.31 2.32 -13.42
C LYS A 27 -17.47 3.11 -12.11
N HIS A 28 -18.01 2.46 -11.09
CA HIS A 28 -18.34 3.06 -9.81
C HIS A 28 -17.59 2.37 -8.69
N PHE A 29 -17.31 3.12 -7.63
CA PHE A 29 -16.87 2.57 -6.36
C PHE A 29 -18.02 1.82 -5.69
N PHE A 30 -17.71 0.68 -5.07
CA PHE A 30 -18.63 0.08 -4.11
C PHE A 30 -18.44 0.78 -2.78
N VAL A 31 -19.49 1.42 -2.26
CA VAL A 31 -19.49 2.04 -0.94
C VAL A 31 -20.50 1.29 -0.09
N VAL A 32 -20.02 0.66 0.98
CA VAL A 32 -20.85 -0.15 1.89
C VAL A 32 -20.65 0.30 3.33
N ASN A 33 -21.73 0.23 4.12
CA ASN A 33 -21.76 0.71 5.51
C ASN A 33 -21.35 -0.35 6.54
N TYR A 34 -20.38 -1.17 6.16
CA TYR A 34 -19.77 -2.18 7.02
C TYR A 34 -18.32 -2.41 6.59
N LEU A 35 -17.50 -2.94 7.49
CA LEU A 35 -16.15 -3.39 7.18
C LEU A 35 -16.22 -4.71 6.39
N VAL A 36 -15.82 -4.67 5.11
CA VAL A 36 -15.82 -5.87 4.26
C VAL A 36 -14.80 -6.88 4.79
N THR A 37 -15.25 -8.13 4.87
CA THR A 37 -14.48 -9.32 5.24
C THR A 37 -14.55 -10.34 4.12
N SER A 38 -13.88 -11.50 4.27
CA SER A 38 -13.98 -12.59 3.29
C SER A 38 -15.42 -13.06 3.01
N ASP A 39 -16.32 -12.89 3.98
CA ASP A 39 -17.68 -13.43 3.91
C ASP A 39 -18.68 -12.38 3.40
N THR A 40 -18.28 -11.11 3.40
CA THR A 40 -19.14 -9.96 3.10
C THR A 40 -18.70 -9.18 1.86
N VAL A 41 -17.84 -9.75 1.02
CA VAL A 41 -17.45 -9.14 -0.27
C VAL A 41 -18.71 -8.91 -1.14
N PRO A 42 -18.96 -7.68 -1.64
CA PRO A 42 -20.08 -7.39 -2.52
C PRO A 42 -19.90 -8.03 -3.90
N SER A 43 -21.01 -8.22 -4.62
CA SER A 43 -21.01 -8.76 -5.99
C SER A 43 -20.36 -7.80 -6.99
N PHE A 44 -19.50 -8.32 -7.87
CA PHE A 44 -18.91 -7.65 -9.02
C PHE A 44 -19.62 -8.01 -10.33
N SER A 45 -20.80 -8.63 -10.26
CA SER A 45 -21.58 -9.10 -11.43
C SER A 45 -21.82 -8.02 -12.50
N ASP A 46 -21.91 -6.76 -12.09
CA ASP A 46 -22.20 -5.63 -12.99
C ASP A 46 -20.93 -5.04 -13.63
N CYS A 47 -19.76 -5.58 -13.30
CA CYS A 47 -18.49 -5.09 -13.81
C CYS A 47 -18.12 -5.79 -15.12
N PRO A 48 -17.99 -5.07 -16.24
CA PRO A 48 -17.54 -5.65 -17.48
C PRO A 48 -16.13 -6.24 -17.37
N LEU A 49 -15.90 -7.29 -18.16
CA LEU A 49 -14.56 -7.80 -18.44
C LEU A 49 -13.96 -7.02 -19.59
N ILE A 50 -12.75 -6.49 -19.39
CA ILE A 50 -12.02 -5.77 -20.42
C ILE A 50 -10.58 -6.25 -20.50
N ASN A 51 -10.01 -6.11 -21.70
CA ASN A 51 -8.63 -6.44 -21.99
C ASN A 51 -7.70 -5.33 -21.45
N ALA A 52 -6.75 -5.71 -20.60
CA ALA A 52 -5.80 -4.82 -19.94
C ALA A 52 -4.44 -5.47 -19.71
N THR A 53 -3.45 -4.72 -19.24
CA THR A 53 -2.13 -5.27 -18.89
C THR A 53 -2.02 -5.65 -17.42
N ARG A 54 -2.90 -5.08 -16.58
CA ARG A 54 -2.87 -5.23 -15.13
C ARG A 54 -4.27 -5.13 -14.57
N CYS A 55 -4.60 -6.02 -13.65
CA CYS A 55 -5.84 -5.94 -12.89
C CYS A 55 -5.55 -5.45 -11.46
N ALA A 56 -6.48 -4.70 -10.87
CA ALA A 56 -6.32 -4.15 -9.54
C ALA A 56 -7.60 -4.26 -8.71
N ILE A 57 -7.42 -4.45 -7.41
CA ILE A 57 -8.43 -4.26 -6.37
C ILE A 57 -7.86 -3.28 -5.35
N ILE A 58 -8.63 -2.27 -4.99
CA ILE A 58 -8.32 -1.38 -3.88
C ILE A 58 -9.46 -1.47 -2.88
N VAL A 59 -9.14 -1.63 -1.60
CA VAL A 59 -10.08 -1.62 -0.48
C VAL A 59 -9.62 -0.61 0.53
N THR A 60 -10.50 0.30 0.92
CA THR A 60 -10.28 1.24 2.02
C THR A 60 -11.34 1.00 3.09
N TRP A 61 -10.90 0.68 4.30
CA TRP A 61 -11.75 0.55 5.47
C TRP A 61 -11.65 1.83 6.30
N ASP A 62 -12.75 2.56 6.41
CA ASP A 62 -12.87 3.69 7.34
C ASP A 62 -13.34 3.13 8.68
N LEU A 63 -12.44 3.09 9.65
CA LEU A 63 -12.72 2.50 10.96
C LEU A 63 -13.49 3.45 11.88
N ASN A 64 -13.54 4.74 11.57
CA ASN A 64 -14.35 5.71 12.32
C ASN A 64 -15.83 5.57 11.96
N ASN A 65 -16.13 5.45 10.65
CA ASN A 65 -17.49 5.37 10.14
C ASN A 65 -17.99 3.93 9.97
N ASN A 66 -17.11 2.94 10.11
CA ASN A 66 -17.41 1.53 9.84
C ASN A 66 -17.83 1.29 8.38
N ASP A 67 -17.24 2.05 7.46
CA ASP A 67 -17.54 1.99 6.03
C ASP A 67 -16.40 1.31 5.26
N THR A 68 -16.71 0.71 4.12
CA THR A 68 -15.70 0.25 3.16
C THR A 68 -15.95 0.84 1.78
N VAL A 69 -14.87 1.32 1.15
CA VAL A 69 -14.85 1.70 -0.26
C VAL A 69 -14.02 0.67 -1.03
N LEU A 70 -14.58 0.12 -2.12
CA LEU A 70 -13.88 -0.78 -3.02
C LEU A 70 -13.82 -0.20 -4.43
N LEU A 71 -12.64 -0.29 -5.03
CA LEU A 71 -12.40 0.02 -6.43
C LEU A 71 -11.85 -1.23 -7.11
N ILE A 72 -12.55 -1.70 -8.14
CA ILE A 72 -12.10 -2.81 -8.99
C ILE A 72 -11.79 -2.23 -10.35
N ASN A 73 -10.50 -2.20 -10.69
CA ASN A 73 -10.03 -1.50 -11.87
C ASN A 73 -9.00 -2.32 -12.63
N ASN A 74 -8.56 -1.75 -13.74
CA ASN A 74 -7.64 -2.29 -14.72
C ASN A 74 -6.71 -1.16 -15.15
N GLU A 75 -5.54 -1.51 -15.64
CA GLU A 75 -4.60 -0.56 -16.23
C GLU A 75 -4.05 -1.10 -17.54
N ASN A 76 -3.89 -0.21 -18.51
CA ASN A 76 -3.43 -0.52 -19.87
C ASN A 76 -2.02 -0.02 -20.15
N VAL A 77 -1.46 0.79 -19.25
CA VAL A 77 -0.14 1.39 -19.41
C VAL A 77 0.72 0.89 -18.26
N LEU A 78 1.75 0.13 -18.57
CA LEU A 78 2.78 -0.21 -17.60
C LEU A 78 3.84 0.88 -17.63
N SER A 79 4.24 1.34 -16.45
CA SER A 79 5.49 2.11 -16.37
C SER A 79 6.65 1.19 -16.74
N THR A 80 7.66 1.71 -17.43
CA THR A 80 8.88 0.93 -17.77
C THR A 80 9.67 0.49 -16.53
N LYS A 81 9.29 0.96 -15.34
CA LYS A 81 9.85 0.58 -14.04
C LYS A 81 9.01 -0.44 -13.28
N ASP A 82 7.81 -0.80 -13.77
CA ASP A 82 6.95 -1.74 -13.05
C ASP A 82 7.52 -3.15 -13.18
N THR A 83 7.88 -3.73 -12.04
CA THR A 83 8.20 -5.17 -11.95
C THR A 83 6.92 -5.98 -12.15
N LEU A 84 7.00 -7.02 -12.99
CA LEU A 84 5.89 -7.92 -13.37
C LEU A 84 5.49 -8.87 -12.23
N GLU A 85 5.20 -8.34 -11.04
CA GLU A 85 4.94 -9.15 -9.86
C GLU A 85 3.55 -8.90 -9.28
N ASP A 86 2.79 -9.98 -9.14
CA ASP A 86 1.53 -9.96 -8.39
C ASP A 86 1.83 -9.64 -6.94
N SER A 87 1.22 -8.57 -6.42
CA SER A 87 1.55 -8.02 -5.12
C SER A 87 0.33 -7.52 -4.36
N ILE A 88 0.42 -7.57 -3.04
CA ILE A 88 -0.55 -7.02 -2.11
C ILE A 88 0.19 -5.99 -1.25
N ALA A 89 -0.13 -4.72 -1.41
CA ALA A 89 0.28 -3.65 -0.52
C ALA A 89 -0.85 -3.41 0.50
N VAL A 90 -0.49 -3.39 1.77
CA VAL A 90 -1.43 -3.16 2.88
C VAL A 90 -0.89 -2.05 3.75
N MET A 91 -1.75 -1.14 4.19
CA MET A 91 -1.40 -0.06 5.10
C MET A 91 -2.44 0.04 6.22
N ALA A 92 -1.97 0.23 7.44
CA ALA A 92 -2.79 0.77 8.52
C ALA A 92 -2.30 2.19 8.79
N TYR A 93 -3.22 3.15 8.89
CA TYR A 93 -2.84 4.52 9.18
C TYR A 93 -3.83 5.25 10.10
N MET A 94 -3.31 6.25 10.79
CA MET A 94 -4.05 7.20 11.59
C MET A 94 -3.55 8.60 11.26
N GLU A 95 -4.45 9.48 10.82
CA GLU A 95 -4.14 10.85 10.41
C GLU A 95 -4.94 11.85 11.24
N ARG A 96 -4.33 12.97 11.61
CA ARG A 96 -5.02 14.12 12.19
C ARG A 96 -4.73 15.36 11.37
N VAL A 97 -5.74 15.77 10.60
CA VAL A 97 -5.74 17.02 9.83
C VAL A 97 -6.04 18.20 10.79
N PRO A 98 -5.56 19.43 10.49
CA PRO A 98 -6.01 20.61 11.22
C PRO A 98 -7.54 20.68 11.26
N ASP A 99 -8.07 21.21 12.36
CA ASP A 99 -9.52 21.41 12.59
C ASP A 99 -10.35 20.11 12.75
N GLN A 100 -9.72 18.93 12.77
CA GLN A 100 -10.39 17.68 13.15
C GLN A 100 -10.17 17.35 14.63
N GLU A 101 -11.26 17.14 15.37
CA GLU A 101 -11.20 16.70 16.78
C GLU A 101 -10.75 15.24 16.90
N ILE A 102 -11.26 14.39 16.01
CA ILE A 102 -11.05 12.95 16.00
C ILE A 102 -10.13 12.61 14.82
N PRO A 103 -9.05 11.84 15.04
CA PRO A 103 -8.20 11.40 13.93
C PRO A 103 -8.96 10.45 13.01
N ILE A 104 -8.66 10.54 11.72
CA ILE A 104 -9.05 9.54 10.72
C ILE A 104 -8.23 8.28 10.97
N VAL A 105 -8.89 7.14 11.00
CA VAL A 105 -8.28 5.83 11.21
C VAL A 105 -8.79 4.92 10.11
N ALA A 106 -7.86 4.37 9.33
CA ALA A 106 -8.23 3.55 8.22
C ALA A 106 -7.19 2.47 7.90
N HIS A 107 -7.68 1.41 7.28
CA HIS A 107 -6.85 0.41 6.62
C HIS A 107 -7.01 0.56 5.11
N TYR A 108 -5.94 0.28 4.40
CA TYR A 108 -5.90 0.30 2.95
C TYR A 108 -5.28 -1.00 2.46
N LEU A 109 -5.86 -1.56 1.42
CA LEU A 109 -5.33 -2.71 0.69
C LEU A 109 -5.35 -2.38 -0.78
N GLN A 110 -4.23 -2.64 -1.44
CA GLN A 110 -4.12 -2.65 -2.88
C GLN A 110 -3.56 -3.98 -3.32
N PHE A 111 -4.32 -4.68 -4.13
CA PHE A 111 -3.89 -5.88 -4.81
C PHE A 111 -3.74 -5.58 -6.29
N VAL A 112 -2.58 -5.93 -6.83
CA VAL A 112 -2.24 -5.79 -8.24
C VAL A 112 -1.80 -7.13 -8.77
N CYS A 113 -2.30 -7.50 -9.94
CA CYS A 113 -1.95 -8.75 -10.58
C CYS A 113 -1.86 -8.63 -12.10
N MET A 114 -0.89 -9.34 -12.64
CA MET A 114 -0.52 -9.38 -14.05
C MET A 114 -0.30 -10.80 -14.56
N SER A 115 -0.32 -11.79 -13.67
CA SER A 115 -0.01 -13.19 -14.00
C SER A 115 -1.21 -14.02 -14.47
N SER A 116 -2.44 -13.58 -14.23
CA SER A 116 -3.63 -14.40 -14.41
C SER A 116 -4.87 -13.61 -14.83
N GLU A 117 -5.65 -14.21 -15.73
CA GLU A 117 -6.96 -13.75 -16.16
C GLU A 117 -7.91 -13.59 -14.98
N LYS A 118 -8.67 -12.49 -14.95
CA LYS A 118 -9.73 -12.22 -13.96
C LYS A 118 -9.23 -12.28 -12.52
N CYS A 119 -7.94 -12.00 -12.32
CA CYS A 119 -7.32 -12.10 -11.01
C CYS A 119 -7.90 -11.09 -10.01
N ASN A 120 -8.53 -9.99 -10.45
CA ASN A 120 -9.27 -9.06 -9.60
C ASN A 120 -10.75 -9.43 -9.34
N SER A 121 -11.08 -10.73 -9.36
CA SER A 121 -12.44 -11.23 -9.09
C SER A 121 -12.85 -11.16 -7.60
N GLU A 122 -14.15 -11.33 -7.33
CA GLU A 122 -14.68 -11.50 -5.97
C GLU A 122 -13.98 -12.64 -5.22
N LEU A 123 -13.79 -13.79 -5.88
CA LEU A 123 -13.14 -14.95 -5.27
C LEU A 123 -11.72 -14.63 -4.84
N SER A 124 -10.98 -13.89 -5.67
CA SER A 124 -9.63 -13.45 -5.32
C SER A 124 -9.65 -12.52 -4.11
N LEU A 125 -10.56 -11.54 -4.07
CA LEU A 125 -10.68 -10.67 -2.91
C LEU A 125 -11.02 -11.47 -1.63
N LYS A 126 -11.96 -12.42 -1.70
CA LYS A 126 -12.30 -13.28 -0.57
C LYS A 126 -11.06 -14.05 -0.06
N LYS A 127 -10.25 -14.59 -0.97
CA LYS A 127 -8.99 -15.28 -0.62
C LYS A 127 -7.98 -14.33 0.04
N ILE A 128 -7.83 -13.13 -0.48
CA ILE A 128 -6.95 -12.10 0.07
C ILE A 128 -7.38 -11.76 1.49
N LEU A 129 -8.65 -11.40 1.69
CA LEU A 129 -9.19 -10.99 2.99
C LEU A 129 -9.18 -12.13 4.01
N HIS A 130 -9.36 -13.37 3.58
CA HIS A 130 -9.24 -14.54 4.47
C HIS A 130 -7.79 -14.79 4.93
N SER A 131 -6.81 -14.40 4.11
CA SER A 131 -5.39 -14.66 4.34
C SER A 131 -4.67 -13.50 5.01
N LEU A 132 -5.27 -12.30 4.96
CA LEU A 132 -4.72 -11.09 5.53
C LEU A 132 -5.20 -10.88 6.97
N ILE A 133 -4.26 -10.52 7.84
CA ILE A 133 -4.55 -10.07 9.19
C ILE A 133 -3.95 -8.68 9.36
N ILE A 134 -4.81 -7.71 9.65
CA ILE A 134 -4.44 -6.36 10.08
C ILE A 134 -4.92 -6.19 11.52
N LYS A 135 -4.00 -5.87 12.42
CA LYS A 135 -4.32 -5.51 13.82
C LYS A 135 -3.47 -4.33 14.20
N ASP A 136 -4.08 -3.26 14.68
CA ASP A 136 -3.36 -2.15 15.27
C ASP A 136 -4.02 -1.65 16.54
N ARG A 137 -3.26 -0.86 17.29
CA ARG A 137 -3.70 -0.17 18.50
C ARG A 137 -3.32 1.32 18.44
N PHE A 138 -3.36 1.90 17.23
CA PHE A 138 -2.89 3.27 17.02
C PHE A 138 -3.68 4.28 17.85
N VAL A 139 -5.01 4.15 17.89
CA VAL A 139 -5.89 5.03 18.67
C VAL A 139 -5.59 4.94 20.18
N GLN A 140 -5.36 3.73 20.69
CA GLN A 140 -5.19 3.50 22.13
C GLN A 140 -3.80 3.93 22.62
N GLU A 141 -2.78 3.82 21.76
CA GLU A 141 -1.39 3.97 22.19
C GLU A 141 -0.70 5.23 21.64
N LEU A 142 -1.11 5.71 20.46
CA LEU A 142 -0.32 6.67 19.68
C LEU A 142 -1.05 7.98 19.35
N THR A 143 -2.34 8.16 19.67
CA THR A 143 -3.08 9.40 19.34
C THR A 143 -2.42 10.66 19.89
N SER A 144 -1.75 10.58 21.05
CA SER A 144 -1.04 11.73 21.62
C SER A 144 0.13 12.22 20.76
N LEU A 145 0.64 11.41 19.84
CA LEU A 145 1.79 11.76 18.99
C LEU A 145 1.41 12.69 17.82
N ILE A 146 0.16 12.61 17.36
CA ILE A 146 -0.30 13.30 16.13
C ILE A 146 -1.10 14.58 16.42
N GLN A 147 -0.89 15.21 17.57
CA GLN A 147 -1.54 16.49 17.89
C GLN A 147 -1.04 17.62 17.01
N THR A 148 -1.96 18.46 16.54
CA THR A 148 -1.64 19.62 15.72
C THR A 148 -1.17 20.80 16.58
N VAL A 149 -0.15 21.51 16.13
CA VAL A 149 0.43 22.70 16.78
C VAL A 149 0.36 23.86 15.79
N SER A 150 -0.29 24.95 16.18
CA SER A 150 -0.39 26.17 15.37
C SER A 150 -0.09 27.41 16.22
N PRO A 151 0.87 28.27 15.80
CA PRO A 151 1.76 28.09 14.65
C PRO A 151 2.79 26.98 14.90
N PHE A 152 3.13 26.22 13.86
CA PHE A 152 4.22 25.24 13.93
C PHE A 152 5.58 25.94 13.81
N VAL A 153 6.53 25.58 14.68
CA VAL A 153 7.91 26.11 14.67
C VAL A 153 8.89 24.93 14.56
N PRO A 154 9.43 24.66 13.37
CA PRO A 154 10.27 23.49 13.06
C PRO A 154 11.47 23.33 14.00
N GLN A 155 12.11 24.44 14.36
CA GLN A 155 13.27 24.46 15.25
C GLN A 155 12.89 24.02 16.67
N SER A 156 11.70 24.39 17.15
CA SER A 156 11.20 24.01 18.48
C SER A 156 10.74 22.55 18.52
N ALA A 157 10.19 22.04 17.41
CA ALA A 157 9.85 20.64 17.22
C ALA A 157 11.09 19.73 17.07
N ALA A 158 12.28 20.34 16.93
CA ALA A 158 13.53 19.65 16.70
C ALA A 158 13.50 18.74 15.46
N CYS A 159 12.93 19.25 14.35
CA CYS A 159 13.08 18.62 13.05
C CYS A 159 14.57 18.65 12.68
N ARG A 160 15.26 17.54 12.93
CA ARG A 160 16.69 17.39 12.63
C ARG A 160 16.85 16.21 11.69
N GLU A 161 17.78 16.34 10.76
CA GLU A 161 18.14 15.24 9.87
C GLU A 161 18.74 14.09 10.69
N LEU A 162 18.14 12.92 10.53
CA LEU A 162 18.66 11.65 10.97
C LEU A 162 18.65 10.77 9.72
N ASN A 163 19.81 10.27 9.33
CA ASN A 163 19.94 9.34 8.22
C ASN A 163 20.87 8.19 8.62
N ASN A 164 20.54 6.98 8.20
CA ASN A 164 21.41 5.81 8.39
C ASN A 164 21.39 4.92 7.14
N PHE A 165 21.46 5.55 5.98
CA PHE A 165 21.17 4.95 4.70
C PHE A 165 22.40 5.03 3.79
N THR A 166 22.45 4.15 2.79
CA THR A 166 23.30 4.27 1.60
C THR A 166 22.79 5.30 0.58
N ILE A 167 21.60 5.89 0.78
CA ILE A 167 20.93 6.85 -0.12
C ILE A 167 20.66 8.15 0.64
N GLU A 168 20.81 9.29 -0.04
CA GLU A 168 20.65 10.61 0.55
C GLU A 168 19.17 10.92 0.86
N CYS A 169 18.89 11.39 2.07
CA CYS A 169 17.58 11.95 2.42
C CYS A 169 17.29 13.20 1.58
N PRO A 170 16.05 13.41 1.12
CA PRO A 170 15.67 14.69 0.53
C PRO A 170 16.06 15.86 1.43
N PRO A 171 16.56 16.98 0.86
CA PRO A 171 17.06 18.11 1.65
C PRO A 171 15.94 18.74 2.48
N THR A 172 16.28 19.11 3.71
CA THR A 172 15.35 19.76 4.65
C THR A 172 15.28 21.27 4.38
N ASP A 173 14.07 21.79 4.16
CA ASP A 173 13.82 23.23 4.23
C ASP A 173 13.04 23.55 5.51
N LEU A 174 13.78 23.95 6.55
CA LEU A 174 13.19 24.30 7.85
C LEU A 174 12.34 25.57 7.82
N ASP A 175 12.45 26.41 6.79
CA ASP A 175 11.68 27.66 6.70
C ASP A 175 10.30 27.43 6.09
N ALA A 176 10.16 26.41 5.23
CA ALA A 176 8.90 25.99 4.61
C ALA A 176 8.27 24.75 5.29
N CYS A 177 8.81 24.35 6.44
CA CYS A 177 8.48 23.11 7.09
C CYS A 177 7.16 23.19 7.86
N GLU A 178 6.17 22.36 7.52
CA GLU A 178 4.86 22.32 8.20
C GLU A 178 4.78 21.24 9.30
N ARG A 179 5.68 20.23 9.24
CA ARG A 179 5.84 19.15 10.24
C ARG A 179 7.15 18.41 9.99
N CYS A 180 7.73 17.75 11.00
CA CYS A 180 8.82 16.82 10.72
C CYS A 180 8.27 15.46 10.27
N GLN A 181 9.07 14.74 9.49
CA GLN A 181 8.78 13.39 9.02
C GLN A 181 9.93 12.46 9.38
N ILE A 182 9.62 11.22 9.71
CA ILE A 182 10.56 10.11 9.77
C ILE A 182 9.98 8.89 9.05
N LEU A 183 10.77 8.35 8.13
CA LEU A 183 10.48 7.16 7.34
C LEU A 183 11.47 6.07 7.73
N VAL A 184 10.97 4.86 7.93
CA VAL A 184 11.78 3.67 8.19
C VAL A 184 11.35 2.53 7.29
N ASP A 185 12.27 2.08 6.45
CA ASP A 185 12.10 0.96 5.53
C ASP A 185 12.84 -0.27 6.06
N LYS A 186 12.17 -1.43 5.98
CA LYS A 186 12.75 -2.72 6.35
C LYS A 186 12.62 -3.71 5.19
N TRP A 187 13.72 -3.88 4.49
CA TRP A 187 13.85 -4.90 3.46
C TRP A 187 14.36 -6.23 4.07
N PRO A 188 13.84 -7.40 3.63
CA PRO A 188 14.23 -8.71 4.15
C PRO A 188 15.74 -9.02 4.04
N SER A 189 16.43 -8.39 3.09
CA SER A 189 17.83 -8.65 2.75
C SER A 189 18.78 -7.48 3.02
N ALA A 190 18.30 -6.35 3.56
CA ALA A 190 19.11 -5.14 3.75
C ALA A 190 19.10 -4.62 5.19
N SER A 191 19.99 -3.65 5.47
CA SER A 191 19.96 -2.86 6.70
C SER A 191 18.66 -2.08 6.84
N VAL A 192 18.24 -1.82 8.08
CA VAL A 192 17.14 -0.89 8.34
C VAL A 192 17.51 0.48 7.80
N GLU A 193 16.65 1.00 6.97
CA GLU A 193 16.83 2.21 6.20
C GLU A 193 16.00 3.31 6.86
N LEU A 194 16.66 4.41 7.28
CA LEU A 194 16.02 5.47 8.06
C LEU A 194 16.30 6.82 7.43
N CYS A 195 15.24 7.60 7.29
CA CYS A 195 15.32 8.96 6.80
C CYS A 195 14.37 9.89 7.56
N ALA A 196 14.91 10.95 8.17
CA ALA A 196 14.12 12.02 8.78
C ALA A 196 14.33 13.33 8.01
N THR A 197 13.22 13.98 7.64
CA THR A 197 13.20 15.15 6.75
C THR A 197 12.18 16.18 7.20
N CYS A 198 12.09 17.27 6.44
CA CYS A 198 10.89 18.10 6.43
C CYS A 198 10.32 18.29 5.01
N PRO A 199 9.19 17.64 4.67
CA PRO A 199 8.59 17.74 3.35
C PRO A 199 7.86 19.08 3.14
N ARG A 200 8.02 19.68 1.96
CA ARG A 200 7.37 20.95 1.55
C ARG A 200 5.91 20.79 1.08
N THR A 201 5.47 19.59 0.71
CA THR A 201 4.27 19.41 -0.13
C THR A 201 3.45 18.18 0.23
N THR A 202 2.90 18.13 1.43
CA THR A 202 1.98 17.06 1.84
C THR A 202 0.89 17.64 2.74
N PRO A 203 -0.34 17.11 2.71
CA PRO A 203 -1.48 17.69 3.45
C PRO A 203 -1.08 17.97 4.90
N ASN A 204 -1.53 19.10 5.45
CA ASN A 204 -1.09 19.68 6.73
C ASN A 204 -1.38 18.82 7.99
N GLY A 205 -1.71 17.54 7.82
CA GLY A 205 -2.00 16.59 8.88
C GLY A 205 -0.76 15.89 9.43
N ASN A 206 -0.87 15.46 10.68
CA ASN A 206 0.08 14.53 11.29
C ASN A 206 -0.38 13.10 10.99
N LEU A 207 0.57 12.21 10.71
CA LEU A 207 0.31 10.87 10.22
C LEU A 207 1.11 9.83 11.01
N ILE A 208 0.48 8.72 11.34
CA ILE A 208 1.14 7.47 11.66
C ILE A 208 0.69 6.47 10.61
N ALA A 209 1.62 5.86 9.90
CA ALA A 209 1.33 4.78 8.97
C ALA A 209 2.31 3.64 9.12
N ARG A 210 1.81 2.41 8.93
CA ARG A 210 2.63 1.24 8.67
C ARG A 210 2.11 0.56 7.43
N SER A 211 2.99 0.29 6.48
CA SER A 211 2.67 -0.46 5.28
C SER A 211 3.55 -1.68 5.11
N THR A 212 3.02 -2.71 4.48
CA THR A 212 3.74 -3.94 4.17
C THR A 212 3.35 -4.39 2.78
N ILE A 213 4.34 -4.81 2.00
CA ILE A 213 4.15 -5.33 0.64
C ILE A 213 4.46 -6.83 0.63
N PHE A 214 3.52 -7.61 0.12
CA PHE A 214 3.67 -9.05 -0.09
C PHE A 214 3.72 -9.36 -1.57
N VAL A 215 4.69 -10.16 -2.01
CA VAL A 215 4.80 -10.65 -3.39
C VAL A 215 4.30 -12.08 -3.44
N LEU A 216 3.31 -12.34 -4.30
CA LEU A 216 2.60 -13.61 -4.33
C LEU A 216 3.41 -14.73 -5.01
N ASN A 217 4.17 -14.40 -6.05
CA ASN A 217 4.88 -15.37 -6.87
C ASN A 217 5.98 -16.12 -6.09
N ASN A 218 6.76 -15.39 -5.30
CA ASN A 218 7.85 -15.92 -4.46
C ASN A 218 7.43 -16.14 -3.00
N ARG A 219 6.20 -15.75 -2.64
CA ARG A 219 5.63 -15.88 -1.29
C ARG A 219 6.46 -15.19 -0.21
N THR A 220 6.96 -14.00 -0.53
CA THR A 220 7.76 -13.21 0.40
C THR A 220 7.04 -11.93 0.80
N GLN A 221 7.40 -11.44 1.99
CA GLN A 221 7.20 -10.05 2.33
C GLN A 221 8.38 -9.28 1.70
N LEU A 222 8.12 -8.30 0.85
CA LEU A 222 9.15 -7.52 0.17
C LEU A 222 9.61 -6.33 1.00
N ASP A 223 8.68 -5.68 1.70
CA ASP A 223 8.92 -4.43 2.42
C ASP A 223 8.00 -4.31 3.65
N ASP A 224 8.47 -3.59 4.68
CA ASP A 224 7.73 -3.20 5.89
C ASP A 224 8.14 -1.78 6.32
N HIS A 225 7.35 -0.84 5.83
CA HIS A 225 7.57 0.59 5.93
C HIS A 225 6.78 1.18 7.09
N VAL A 226 7.39 2.12 7.82
CA VAL A 226 6.72 2.97 8.79
C VAL A 226 6.97 4.43 8.45
N GLN A 227 5.90 5.21 8.44
CA GLN A 227 5.93 6.66 8.34
C GLN A 227 5.33 7.27 9.60
N LEU A 228 6.04 8.24 10.16
CA LEU A 228 5.56 9.09 11.22
C LEU A 228 5.82 10.53 10.82
N ASP A 229 4.74 11.29 10.69
CA ASP A 229 4.76 12.72 10.44
C ASP A 229 4.13 13.42 11.65
N CYS A 230 4.86 14.26 12.35
CA CYS A 230 4.31 14.98 13.49
C CYS A 230 4.97 16.32 13.81
N GLN A 231 4.21 17.15 14.51
CA GLN A 231 4.58 18.50 14.91
C GLN A 231 5.14 18.60 16.35
N LEU A 232 4.93 17.57 17.18
CA LEU A 232 5.40 17.57 18.57
C LEU A 232 6.90 17.27 18.66
N LYS A 233 7.58 17.97 19.58
CA LYS A 233 8.99 17.72 19.87
C LYS A 233 9.22 16.28 20.31
N GLY A 234 10.19 15.60 19.69
CA GLY A 234 10.57 14.22 20.01
C GLY A 234 9.58 13.15 19.52
N CYS A 235 8.50 13.56 18.85
CA CYS A 235 7.56 12.61 18.28
C CYS A 235 8.20 11.80 17.13
N ASN A 236 8.86 12.46 16.18
CA ASN A 236 9.59 11.82 15.08
C ASN A 236 10.90 11.17 15.57
N SER A 237 10.81 10.03 16.23
CA SER A 237 11.95 9.34 16.85
C SER A 237 11.91 7.84 16.62
N VAL A 238 13.09 7.21 16.63
CA VAL A 238 13.24 5.74 16.51
C VAL A 238 12.44 5.00 17.59
N ASP A 239 12.33 5.57 18.80
CA ASP A 239 11.55 4.97 19.88
C ASP A 239 10.05 4.90 19.54
N ASN A 240 9.49 5.95 18.93
CA ASN A 240 8.10 5.95 18.50
C ASN A 240 7.87 5.09 17.25
N ILE A 241 8.85 5.00 16.34
CA ILE A 241 8.83 3.99 15.26
C ILE A 241 8.75 2.58 15.84
N ASN A 242 9.57 2.27 16.85
CA ASN A 242 9.53 0.98 17.53
C ASN A 242 8.20 0.74 18.26
N ARG A 243 7.55 1.79 18.80
CA ARG A 243 6.18 1.68 19.32
C ARG A 243 5.20 1.34 18.20
N ILE A 244 5.27 1.97 17.04
CA ILE A 244 4.40 1.67 15.88
C ILE A 244 4.51 0.18 15.50
N TYR A 245 5.72 -0.36 15.40
CA TYR A 245 5.95 -1.79 15.12
C TYR A 245 5.37 -2.72 16.20
N LYS A 246 5.36 -2.30 17.48
CA LYS A 246 4.77 -3.09 18.59
C LYS A 246 3.24 -2.98 18.65
N THR A 247 2.69 -1.85 18.22
CA THR A 247 1.25 -1.58 18.29
C THR A 247 0.50 -2.06 17.07
N SER A 248 1.18 -2.27 15.94
CA SER A 248 0.60 -2.77 14.70
C SER A 248 1.15 -4.15 14.34
N LYS A 249 0.35 -4.94 13.63
CA LYS A 249 0.70 -6.24 13.05
C LYS A 249 -0.04 -6.38 11.74
N ILE A 250 0.70 -6.49 10.65
CA ILE A 250 0.21 -6.82 9.31
C ILE A 250 0.87 -8.14 8.92
N THR A 251 0.09 -9.18 8.65
CA THR A 251 0.61 -10.48 8.21
C THR A 251 -0.25 -11.09 7.14
N PHE A 252 0.37 -11.77 6.17
CA PHE A 252 -0.31 -12.46 5.10
C PHE A 252 0.04 -13.95 5.10
N ASP A 253 -0.98 -14.82 5.16
CA ASP A 253 -0.81 -16.27 5.10
C ASP A 253 -0.90 -16.77 3.66
N PHE A 254 0.26 -16.92 3.01
CA PHE A 254 0.33 -17.46 1.65
C PHE A 254 -0.27 -18.86 1.53
N GLY A 255 -0.17 -19.69 2.57
CA GLY A 255 -0.73 -21.04 2.58
C GLY A 255 -2.25 -21.01 2.43
N LYS A 256 -2.93 -20.19 3.23
CA LYS A 256 -4.38 -19.98 3.12
C LYS A 256 -4.77 -19.44 1.75
N PHE A 257 -4.05 -18.45 1.23
CA PHE A 257 -4.37 -17.81 -0.05
C PHE A 257 -4.40 -18.82 -1.20
N PHE A 258 -3.37 -19.68 -1.31
CA PHE A 258 -3.27 -20.66 -2.40
C PHE A 258 -4.12 -21.92 -2.17
N ASN A 259 -4.38 -22.32 -0.92
CA ASN A 259 -5.08 -23.58 -0.59
C ASN A 259 -6.61 -23.46 -0.49
N LEU A 260 -7.19 -22.25 -0.49
CA LEU A 260 -8.64 -22.03 -0.53
C LEU A 260 -9.34 -22.59 -1.80
N SER A 261 -8.58 -23.17 -2.72
CA SER A 261 -9.05 -23.86 -3.93
C SER A 261 -9.45 -25.33 -3.70
N SER A 262 -9.13 -25.91 -2.53
CA SER A 262 -9.26 -27.36 -2.28
C SER A 262 -10.53 -27.78 -1.53
N ASN A 263 -11.27 -26.84 -0.95
CA ASN A 263 -12.56 -27.15 -0.33
C ASN A 263 -13.68 -26.56 -1.18
N LYS A 264 -14.55 -27.44 -1.67
CA LYS A 264 -15.86 -27.07 -2.21
C LYS A 264 -16.51 -26.09 -1.24
N ILE A 265 -16.74 -24.86 -1.70
CA ILE A 265 -17.74 -23.97 -1.11
C ILE A 265 -19.06 -24.69 -1.37
N VAL A 266 -19.59 -25.33 -0.33
CA VAL A 266 -20.92 -25.94 -0.31
C VAL A 266 -21.94 -24.86 0.01
#